data_AF-A0A0F8ZQJ4-F1
#
_entry.id   AF-A0A0F8ZQJ4-F1
#
_cell.length_a   1.000
_cell.length_b   1.000
_cell.length_c   1.000
_cell.angle_alpha   90.00
_cell.angle_beta   90.00
_cell.angle_gamma   90.00
#
_symmetry.space_group_name_H-M   'P 1'
#
loop_
_entity.id
_entity.type
_entity.pdbx_description
1 polymer ?
#
loop_
_entity_poly.entity_id
_entity_poly.type
_entity_poly.pdbx_seq_one_letter_code
_entity_poly.pdbx_strand_id
1 'polypeptide(L)'
;SNPQASTGIAWAFLIPSFTGFIKSLSRGLQARGYVEEVLAPYALTGNAFQGGGIDQYGKQSATTNFGMSCVGGGAKMILDGLDYAAAMWNPEGDMGDMELWELIEPFLYIGQRVKPNTGGPGRHRGGSGYEALRLAWKTPMYEMQNIGNGFMFIQAGLWGGYPAAPGYRHNIRNTNFFELAEQRVPFPTHEPDPGNSELERMIEGDRQFDLDTATFPEVMRQGDLYLCCFRGAGGLGDPLERPHESVMADIDGDYLLERYAQPIYGVVPGDPKATESRRAEMRDERERKAVPVREWMKTERERILDRNMIEPVQVMYAESMRLSDKWAQEFREFWDLPENFVFEVPTPTVDVTMALREQEKNRSGPDGSVA
;
A
#
# COMPACT_ATOMS: atom_id res chain seq x y z
N SER A 1 -25.45 -1.00 -19.78
CA SER A 1 -24.45 -0.90 -18.69
C SER A 1 -25.10 -0.17 -17.53
N ASN A 2 -24.95 -0.64 -16.28
CA ASN A 2 -25.39 0.13 -15.12
C ASN A 2 -24.41 1.31 -14.96
N PRO A 3 -24.83 2.58 -15.14
CA PRO A 3 -23.94 3.73 -15.01
C PRO A 3 -23.33 3.84 -13.61
N GLN A 4 -23.97 3.28 -12.58
CA GLN A 4 -23.45 3.23 -11.21
C GLN A 4 -22.38 2.15 -10.99
N ALA A 5 -22.22 1.20 -11.92
CA ALA A 5 -21.21 0.15 -11.84
C ALA A 5 -20.04 0.37 -12.83
N SER A 6 -20.13 1.38 -13.69
CA SER A 6 -19.17 1.65 -14.77
C SER A 6 -17.87 2.35 -14.31
N THR A 7 -17.74 2.66 -13.02
CA THR A 7 -16.61 3.41 -12.43
C THR A 7 -15.96 2.67 -11.26
N GLY A 8 -16.23 1.37 -11.09
CA GLY A 8 -15.73 0.58 -9.98
C GLY A 8 -14.29 0.10 -10.18
N ILE A 9 -13.42 0.33 -9.19
CA ILE A 9 -12.10 -0.30 -9.10
C ILE A 9 -12.18 -1.58 -8.26
N ALA A 10 -12.66 -2.67 -8.85
CA ALA A 10 -12.82 -3.95 -8.13
C ALA A 10 -11.51 -4.43 -7.48
N TRP A 11 -10.37 -4.13 -8.11
CA TRP A 11 -9.04 -4.43 -7.60
C TRP A 11 -8.75 -3.83 -6.21
N ALA A 12 -9.32 -2.68 -5.87
CA ALA A 12 -9.14 -2.06 -4.56
C ALA A 12 -9.63 -2.96 -3.41
N PHE A 13 -10.61 -3.83 -3.67
CA PHE A 13 -11.11 -4.82 -2.73
C PHE A 13 -10.54 -6.22 -2.96
N LEU A 14 -10.41 -6.66 -4.21
CA LEU A 14 -9.92 -8.00 -4.53
C LEU A 14 -8.46 -8.21 -4.10
N ILE A 15 -7.60 -7.20 -4.29
CA ILE A 15 -6.18 -7.31 -3.96
C ILE A 15 -5.97 -7.53 -2.46
N PRO A 16 -6.48 -6.67 -1.55
CA PRO A 16 -6.29 -6.90 -0.12
C PRO A 16 -6.96 -8.19 0.36
N SER A 17 -8.12 -8.57 -0.21
CA SER A 17 -8.88 -9.75 0.22
C SER A 17 -8.13 -11.06 0.04
N PHE A 18 -7.37 -11.19 -1.06
CA PHE A 18 -6.61 -12.42 -1.35
C PHE A 18 -5.27 -12.51 -0.61
N THR A 19 -4.84 -11.46 0.10
CA THR A 19 -3.60 -11.53 0.92
C THR A 19 -3.72 -12.56 2.05
N GLY A 20 -4.93 -12.78 2.59
CA GLY A 20 -5.21 -13.77 3.62
C GLY A 20 -5.04 -15.22 3.14
N PHE A 21 -5.38 -15.48 1.87
CA PHE A 21 -5.22 -16.78 1.24
C PHE A 21 -3.75 -17.20 1.17
N ILE A 22 -2.88 -16.30 0.70
CA ILE A 22 -1.43 -16.55 0.61
C ILE A 22 -0.83 -16.92 1.96
N LYS A 23 -1.16 -16.18 3.03
CA LYS A 23 -0.69 -16.50 4.39
C LYS A 23 -1.09 -17.90 4.84
N SER A 24 -2.34 -18.28 4.56
CA SER A 24 -2.89 -19.56 4.98
C SER A 24 -2.23 -20.72 4.23
N LEU A 25 -2.06 -20.56 2.92
CA LEU A 25 -1.36 -21.52 2.07
C LEU A 25 0.11 -21.69 2.50
N SER A 26 0.82 -20.58 2.72
CA SER A 26 2.22 -20.58 3.18
C SER A 26 2.41 -21.31 4.52
N ARG A 27 1.45 -21.21 5.45
CA ARG A 27 1.49 -21.99 6.70
C ARG A 27 1.34 -23.49 6.46
N GLY A 28 0.46 -23.89 5.54
CA GLY A 28 0.29 -25.30 5.17
C GLY A 28 1.54 -25.88 4.48
N LEU A 29 2.12 -25.11 3.55
CA LEU A 29 3.35 -25.48 2.83
C LEU A 29 4.54 -25.62 3.78
N GLN A 30 4.74 -24.64 4.67
CA GLN A 30 5.81 -24.66 5.67
C GLN A 30 5.66 -25.86 6.62
N ALA A 31 4.44 -26.13 7.10
CA ALA A 31 4.19 -27.26 8.01
C ALA A 31 4.52 -28.62 7.37
N ARG A 32 4.40 -28.72 6.04
CA ARG A 32 4.74 -29.92 5.27
C ARG A 32 6.22 -29.99 4.86
N GLY A 33 6.97 -28.89 5.02
CA GLY A 33 8.39 -28.81 4.69
C GLY A 33 8.71 -28.19 3.33
N TYR A 34 7.72 -27.72 2.56
CA TYR A 34 7.91 -27.03 1.28
C TYR A 34 8.21 -25.54 1.51
N VAL A 35 9.35 -25.26 2.13
CA VAL A 35 9.75 -23.91 2.54
C VAL A 35 10.08 -23.02 1.35
N GLU A 36 10.44 -23.60 0.21
CA GLU A 36 10.71 -22.93 -1.05
C GLU A 36 9.47 -22.28 -1.69
N GLU A 37 8.29 -22.83 -1.41
CA GLU A 37 7.00 -22.34 -1.94
C GLU A 37 6.32 -21.30 -1.02
N VAL A 38 6.92 -21.04 0.14
CA VAL A 38 6.40 -20.09 1.11
C VAL A 38 6.56 -18.67 0.59
N LEU A 39 5.46 -17.93 0.64
CA LEU A 39 5.38 -16.53 0.25
C LEU A 39 4.63 -15.71 1.32
N ALA A 40 5.20 -14.60 1.77
CA ALA A 40 4.48 -13.57 2.49
C ALA A 40 3.51 -12.84 1.54
N PRO A 41 2.49 -12.12 2.03
CA PRO A 41 1.59 -11.38 1.16
C PRO A 41 2.28 -10.42 0.18
N TYR A 42 1.79 -10.39 -1.06
CA TYR A 42 2.19 -9.45 -2.10
C TYR A 42 1.73 -8.00 -1.80
N ALA A 43 2.24 -7.06 -2.59
CA ALA A 43 1.93 -5.64 -2.50
C ALA A 43 0.56 -5.27 -3.10
N LEU A 44 0.03 -4.09 -2.75
CA LEU A 44 -1.10 -3.53 -3.48
C LEU A 44 -0.58 -3.11 -4.86
N THR A 45 -1.28 -3.51 -5.92
CA THR A 45 -0.97 -3.00 -7.25
C THR A 45 -1.54 -1.59 -7.36
N GLY A 46 -0.69 -0.61 -7.07
CA GLY A 46 -0.95 0.82 -7.09
C GLY A 46 0.35 1.55 -6.74
N ASN A 47 0.46 2.87 -6.86
CA ASN A 47 -0.56 3.84 -7.25
C ASN A 47 -0.93 3.76 -8.74
N ALA A 48 -2.22 3.81 -9.08
CA ALA A 48 -2.65 3.85 -10.48
C ALA A 48 -2.57 5.28 -11.01
N PHE A 49 -1.60 5.54 -11.89
CA PHE A 49 -1.51 6.80 -12.62
C PHE A 49 -2.53 6.77 -13.76
N GLN A 50 -3.66 7.45 -13.56
CA GLN A 50 -4.79 7.43 -14.47
C GLN A 50 -5.39 8.82 -14.60
N GLY A 51 -5.80 9.15 -15.81
CA GLY A 51 -6.47 10.40 -16.10
C GLY A 51 -6.92 10.53 -17.54
N GLY A 52 -7.46 11.70 -17.88
CA GLY A 52 -7.89 12.04 -19.22
C GLY A 52 -7.93 13.54 -19.48
N GLY A 53 -7.87 13.92 -20.74
CA GLY A 53 -7.77 15.32 -21.11
C GLY A 53 -7.26 15.55 -22.52
N ILE A 54 -6.57 16.68 -22.71
CA ILE A 54 -5.93 17.01 -23.98
C ILE A 54 -4.48 16.53 -23.94
N ASP A 55 -4.11 15.68 -24.90
CA ASP A 55 -2.76 15.17 -25.05
C ASP A 55 -1.80 16.17 -25.73
N GLN A 56 -0.53 15.77 -25.85
CA GLN A 56 0.55 16.52 -26.50
C GLN A 56 0.34 16.77 -28.00
N TYR A 57 -0.65 16.14 -28.62
CA TYR A 57 -1.04 16.29 -30.01
C TYR A 57 -2.32 17.15 -30.18
N GLY A 58 -2.87 17.67 -29.08
CA GLY A 58 -4.08 18.48 -29.08
C GLY A 58 -5.37 17.67 -29.23
N LYS A 59 -5.35 16.36 -28.96
CA LYS A 59 -6.50 15.46 -29.05
C LYS A 59 -7.02 15.07 -27.67
N GLN A 60 -8.30 14.70 -27.62
CA GLN A 60 -8.88 14.06 -26.45
C GLN A 60 -8.24 12.68 -26.26
N SER A 61 -7.75 12.40 -25.05
CA SER A 61 -7.06 11.18 -24.69
C SER A 61 -7.36 10.79 -23.24
N ALA A 62 -7.18 9.51 -22.92
CA ALA A 62 -7.19 8.98 -21.57
C ALA A 62 -6.07 7.96 -21.44
N THR A 63 -5.42 7.91 -20.27
CA THR A 63 -4.32 6.98 -20.00
C THR A 63 -4.52 6.26 -18.68
N THR A 64 -3.93 5.08 -18.60
CA THR A 64 -3.71 4.34 -17.36
C THR A 64 -2.34 3.71 -17.48
N ASN A 65 -1.37 4.22 -16.72
CA ASN A 65 0.00 3.73 -16.77
C ASN A 65 0.08 2.38 -16.04
N PHE A 66 0.60 1.38 -16.73
CA PHE A 66 0.71 0.03 -16.20
C PHE A 66 2.00 -0.24 -15.44
N GLY A 67 2.84 0.76 -15.16
CA GLY A 67 3.99 0.60 -14.27
C GLY A 67 3.66 -0.05 -12.92
N MET A 68 2.40 0.07 -12.48
CA MET A 68 1.84 -0.64 -11.32
C MET A 68 1.81 -2.17 -11.40
N SER A 69 2.14 -2.78 -12.55
CA SER A 69 2.35 -4.23 -12.68
C SER A 69 3.67 -4.72 -12.07
N CYS A 70 4.57 -3.81 -11.73
CA CYS A 70 5.88 -4.09 -11.17
C CYS A 70 5.97 -3.64 -9.70
N VAL A 71 5.09 -4.17 -8.84
CA VAL A 71 5.16 -3.92 -7.39
C VAL A 71 6.06 -4.94 -6.69
N GLY A 72 6.33 -4.72 -5.40
CA GLY A 72 7.11 -5.65 -4.61
C GLY A 72 6.44 -7.03 -4.48
N GLY A 73 7.24 -8.09 -4.52
CA GLY A 73 6.85 -9.46 -4.21
C GLY A 73 7.03 -9.79 -2.73
N GLY A 74 6.18 -10.66 -2.17
CA GLY A 74 6.28 -11.06 -0.77
C GLY A 74 7.60 -11.75 -0.43
N ALA A 75 8.10 -11.55 0.80
CA ALA A 75 9.27 -12.25 1.31
C ALA A 75 9.06 -13.78 1.32
N LYS A 76 10.13 -14.55 1.13
CA LYS A 76 10.10 -16.01 1.12
C LYS A 76 10.73 -16.57 2.41
N MET A 77 10.53 -17.86 2.67
CA MET A 77 11.14 -18.49 3.86
C MET A 77 12.68 -18.53 3.77
N ILE A 78 13.22 -18.48 2.55
CA ILE A 78 14.65 -18.67 2.27
C ILE A 78 15.32 -17.47 1.58
N LEU A 79 14.54 -16.50 1.10
CA LEU A 79 15.00 -15.38 0.28
C LEU A 79 14.14 -14.14 0.54
N ASP A 80 14.69 -12.96 0.26
CA ASP A 80 13.93 -11.73 0.19
C ASP A 80 12.88 -11.77 -0.93
N GLY A 81 11.88 -10.89 -0.84
CA GLY A 81 10.90 -10.69 -1.89
C GLY A 81 11.52 -10.01 -3.10
N LEU A 82 10.98 -10.29 -4.29
CA LEU A 82 11.45 -9.67 -5.53
C LEU A 82 11.06 -8.18 -5.56
N ASP A 83 12.04 -7.31 -5.78
CA ASP A 83 11.82 -5.87 -5.93
C ASP A 83 11.17 -5.54 -7.27
N TYR A 84 10.18 -4.64 -7.27
CA TYR A 84 9.52 -4.06 -8.45
C TYR A 84 9.27 -5.06 -9.60
N ALA A 85 8.65 -6.20 -9.30
CA ALA A 85 8.72 -7.37 -10.17
C ALA A 85 7.38 -7.81 -10.75
N ALA A 86 6.30 -7.80 -9.97
CA ALA A 86 5.09 -8.50 -10.36
C ALA A 86 3.82 -7.94 -9.69
N ALA A 87 2.68 -8.20 -10.30
CA ALA A 87 1.36 -7.93 -9.76
C ALA A 87 0.62 -9.24 -9.51
N MET A 88 -0.30 -9.28 -8.54
CA MET A 88 -1.01 -10.52 -8.24
C MET A 88 -1.88 -11.04 -9.41
N TRP A 89 -2.33 -10.14 -10.27
CA TRP A 89 -3.20 -10.45 -11.43
C TRP A 89 -2.38 -10.74 -12.70
N ASN A 90 -1.09 -10.43 -12.70
CA ASN A 90 -0.15 -10.84 -13.73
C ASN A 90 1.27 -10.98 -13.11
N PRO A 91 1.77 -12.23 -12.94
CA PRO A 91 3.09 -12.46 -12.37
C PRO A 91 4.23 -12.07 -13.32
N GLU A 92 3.95 -11.86 -14.61
CA GLU A 92 4.90 -11.40 -15.63
C GLU A 92 4.87 -9.87 -15.69
N GLY A 93 5.33 -9.23 -14.61
CA GLY A 93 5.33 -7.77 -14.51
C GLY A 93 6.27 -7.13 -15.52
N ASP A 94 5.77 -6.09 -16.20
CA ASP A 94 6.54 -5.24 -17.10
C ASP A 94 6.18 -3.78 -16.84
N MET A 95 7.16 -2.96 -16.45
CA MET A 95 6.93 -1.54 -16.17
C MET A 95 6.82 -0.69 -17.43
N GLY A 96 7.22 -1.24 -18.58
CA GLY A 96 7.31 -0.55 -19.86
C GLY A 96 8.48 0.42 -19.96
N ASP A 97 8.86 0.75 -21.20
CA ASP A 97 9.85 1.78 -21.47
C ASP A 97 9.30 3.18 -21.25
N MET A 98 10.06 4.02 -20.54
CA MET A 98 9.70 5.44 -20.32
C MET A 98 9.42 6.17 -21.64
N GLU A 99 10.21 5.92 -22.68
CA GLU A 99 10.03 6.53 -24.00
C GLU A 99 8.68 6.15 -24.64
N LEU A 100 8.23 4.90 -24.47
CA LEU A 100 6.94 4.45 -25.00
C LEU A 100 5.78 5.08 -24.25
N TRP A 101 5.88 5.20 -22.93
CA TRP A 101 4.89 5.90 -22.11
C TRP A 101 4.77 7.39 -22.48
N GLU A 102 5.90 8.08 -22.69
CA GLU A 102 5.90 9.50 -23.10
C GLU A 102 5.29 9.75 -24.49
N LEU A 103 5.19 8.74 -25.35
CA LEU A 103 4.49 8.85 -26.64
C LEU A 103 2.96 8.90 -26.48
N ILE A 104 2.41 8.37 -25.40
CA ILE A 104 0.96 8.23 -25.21
C ILE A 104 0.43 9.01 -24.00
N GLU A 105 1.31 9.52 -23.15
CA GLU A 105 0.99 10.33 -21.98
C GLU A 105 1.54 11.74 -22.13
N PRO A 106 0.77 12.80 -21.84
CA PRO A 106 1.30 14.17 -21.81
C PRO A 106 2.08 14.45 -20.51
N PHE A 107 2.99 13.53 -20.16
CA PHE A 107 3.80 13.57 -18.95
C PHE A 107 5.21 13.04 -19.20
N LEU A 108 6.23 13.78 -18.77
CA LEU A 108 7.64 13.37 -18.84
C LEU A 108 8.11 12.69 -17.56
N TYR A 109 9.02 11.73 -17.68
CA TYR A 109 9.74 11.14 -16.54
C TYR A 109 10.89 12.05 -16.14
N ILE A 110 10.78 12.67 -14.96
CA ILE A 110 11.91 13.40 -14.36
C ILE A 110 12.89 12.42 -13.70
N GLY A 111 12.36 11.33 -13.16
CA GLY A 111 13.16 10.20 -12.71
C GLY A 111 12.31 9.00 -12.37
N GLN A 112 12.95 7.84 -12.37
CA GLN A 112 12.40 6.57 -11.93
C GLN A 112 13.46 5.84 -11.11
N ARG A 113 13.16 5.51 -9.87
CA ARG A 113 14.12 4.95 -8.89
C ARG A 113 13.44 3.95 -7.98
N VAL A 114 14.22 3.02 -7.43
CA VAL A 114 13.75 2.20 -6.30
C VAL A 114 13.26 3.11 -5.18
N LYS A 115 12.23 2.67 -4.45
CA LYS A 115 11.66 3.44 -3.35
C LYS A 115 12.10 2.84 -2.02
N PRO A 116 13.01 3.50 -1.28
CA PRO A 116 13.46 3.02 0.03
C PRO A 116 12.29 2.80 0.99
N ASN A 117 12.46 1.85 1.91
CA ASN A 117 11.53 1.59 3.01
C ASN A 117 10.10 1.19 2.60
N THR A 118 9.86 0.81 1.34
CA THR A 118 8.55 0.30 0.92
C THR A 118 8.36 -1.18 1.24
N GLY A 119 9.42 -1.99 1.13
CA GLY A 119 9.41 -3.40 1.50
C GLY A 119 9.17 -3.59 3.00
N GLY A 120 8.28 -4.53 3.34
CA GLY A 120 7.96 -4.87 4.72
C GLY A 120 9.17 -5.45 5.45
N PRO A 121 9.54 -4.92 6.63
CA PRO A 121 10.67 -5.45 7.39
C PRO A 121 10.50 -6.91 7.81
N GLY A 122 11.58 -7.67 7.79
CA GLY A 122 11.63 -9.03 8.31
C GLY A 122 13.05 -9.57 8.33
N ARG A 123 13.23 -10.80 8.83
CA ARG A 123 14.47 -11.56 8.58
C ARG A 123 14.77 -11.60 7.09
N HIS A 124 13.74 -11.90 6.31
CA HIS A 124 13.70 -11.64 4.88
C HIS A 124 12.74 -10.48 4.61
N ARG A 125 13.22 -9.45 3.91
CA ARG A 125 12.41 -8.27 3.61
C ARG A 125 11.43 -8.58 2.49
N GLY A 126 10.29 -7.91 2.51
CA GLY A 126 9.45 -7.84 1.32
C GLY A 126 10.18 -7.12 0.19
N GLY A 127 9.79 -7.43 -1.04
CA GLY A 127 10.22 -6.68 -2.21
C GLY A 127 9.78 -5.23 -2.10
N SER A 128 10.66 -4.32 -2.47
CA SER A 128 10.42 -2.90 -2.54
C SER A 128 9.62 -2.57 -3.78
N GLY A 129 8.82 -1.52 -3.69
CA GLY A 129 8.32 -0.83 -4.86
C GLY A 129 9.38 0.11 -5.43
N TYR A 130 8.93 0.92 -6.37
CA TYR A 130 9.72 1.98 -6.99
C TYR A 130 8.86 3.23 -7.08
N GLU A 131 9.45 4.33 -7.52
CA GLU A 131 8.72 5.56 -7.79
C GLU A 131 9.07 6.14 -9.15
N ALA A 132 8.15 6.96 -9.67
CA ALA A 132 8.38 7.80 -10.83
C ALA A 132 7.88 9.22 -10.56
N LEU A 133 8.75 10.21 -10.73
CA LEU A 133 8.38 11.62 -10.69
C LEU A 133 7.97 12.06 -12.09
N ARG A 134 6.71 12.44 -12.25
CA ARG A 134 6.09 12.77 -13.55
C ARG A 134 5.86 14.29 -13.63
N LEU A 135 6.25 14.90 -14.74
CA LEU A 135 5.98 16.32 -15.05
C LEU A 135 4.90 16.41 -16.11
N ALA A 136 3.80 17.10 -15.83
CA ALA A 136 2.79 17.41 -16.83
C ALA A 136 3.39 18.30 -17.94
N TRP A 137 3.31 17.85 -19.20
CA TRP A 137 4.03 18.44 -20.32
C TRP A 137 3.19 18.47 -21.59
N LYS A 138 3.21 19.60 -22.31
CA LYS A 138 2.46 19.83 -23.55
C LYS A 138 0.95 19.55 -23.43
N THR A 139 0.37 19.77 -22.26
CA THR A 139 -1.07 19.69 -22.05
C THR A 139 -1.60 20.96 -21.40
N PRO A 140 -2.69 21.56 -21.93
CA PRO A 140 -3.35 22.68 -21.27
C PRO A 140 -4.14 22.24 -20.02
N MET A 141 -4.57 20.97 -20.00
CA MET A 141 -5.28 20.34 -18.89
C MET A 141 -5.27 18.82 -19.07
N TYR A 142 -5.02 18.11 -17.98
CA TYR A 142 -5.21 16.68 -17.90
C TYR A 142 -5.73 16.32 -16.51
N GLU A 143 -6.97 15.85 -16.41
CA GLU A 143 -7.59 15.47 -15.14
C GLU A 143 -6.96 14.17 -14.65
N MET A 144 -6.31 14.22 -13.50
CA MET A 144 -5.62 13.10 -12.88
C MET A 144 -6.19 12.83 -11.50
N GLN A 145 -6.13 11.57 -11.08
CA GLN A 145 -6.50 11.15 -9.73
C GLN A 145 -5.38 10.35 -9.08
N ASN A 146 -5.34 10.34 -7.75
CA ASN A 146 -4.53 9.40 -6.99
C ASN A 146 -5.41 8.21 -6.61
N ILE A 147 -4.93 7.00 -6.89
CA ILE A 147 -5.65 5.76 -6.59
C ILE A 147 -4.67 4.73 -6.01
N GLY A 148 -4.74 4.54 -4.69
CA GLY A 148 -4.01 3.53 -3.94
C GLY A 148 -4.43 3.51 -2.48
N ASN A 149 -3.71 2.75 -1.65
CA ASN A 149 -3.88 2.78 -0.20
C ASN A 149 -3.06 3.91 0.43
N GLY A 150 -3.65 4.53 1.46
CA GLY A 150 -3.04 5.62 2.23
C GLY A 150 -3.13 5.35 3.73
N PHE A 151 -4.30 5.54 4.35
CA PHE A 151 -4.46 5.36 5.80
C PHE A 151 -4.27 3.94 6.34
N MET A 152 -4.19 2.91 5.48
CA MET A 152 -4.16 1.51 5.91
C MET A 152 -3.09 0.69 5.21
N PHE A 153 -2.53 -0.24 5.98
CA PHE A 153 -1.76 -1.37 5.46
C PHE A 153 -2.72 -2.38 4.83
N ILE A 154 -2.43 -2.79 3.59
CA ILE A 154 -3.28 -3.73 2.83
C ILE A 154 -2.92 -5.19 3.07
N GLN A 155 -1.76 -5.43 3.67
CA GLN A 155 -1.23 -6.76 3.95
C GLN A 155 -0.50 -6.74 5.27
N ALA A 156 -0.31 -7.92 5.85
CA ALA A 156 0.55 -8.12 7.02
C ALA A 156 1.73 -9.02 6.64
N GLY A 157 2.85 -8.88 7.33
CA GLY A 157 3.96 -9.83 7.19
C GLY A 157 3.64 -11.22 7.77
N LEU A 158 4.63 -12.11 7.73
CA LEU A 158 4.49 -13.50 8.15
C LEU A 158 5.54 -13.88 9.21
N TRP A 159 5.12 -14.62 10.25
CA TRP A 159 5.98 -15.09 11.36
C TRP A 159 6.91 -14.05 11.97
N GLY A 160 6.39 -12.86 12.28
CA GLY A 160 7.16 -11.76 12.88
C GLY A 160 7.63 -10.69 11.89
N GLY A 161 7.43 -10.94 10.58
CA GLY A 161 7.59 -9.92 9.57
C GLY A 161 6.49 -8.85 9.63
N TYR A 162 6.83 -7.65 9.16
CA TYR A 162 5.98 -6.47 9.18
C TYR A 162 5.31 -6.23 7.82
N PRO A 163 4.20 -5.46 7.82
CA PRO A 163 3.61 -4.97 6.58
C PRO A 163 4.59 -4.04 5.83
N ALA A 164 4.36 -3.89 4.54
CA ALA A 164 4.96 -2.87 3.68
C ALA A 164 4.47 -1.49 4.04
N ALA A 165 5.18 -0.44 3.63
CA ALA A 165 4.70 0.92 3.82
C ALA A 165 3.33 1.15 3.14
N PRO A 166 2.44 1.95 3.74
CA PRO A 166 1.29 2.47 3.02
C PRO A 166 1.74 3.48 1.96
N GLY A 167 0.84 3.84 1.06
CA GLY A 167 1.09 4.96 0.16
C GLY A 167 0.86 6.31 0.80
N TYR A 168 1.22 7.34 0.06
CA TYR A 168 0.90 8.72 0.33
C TYR A 168 0.74 9.45 -1.02
N ARG A 169 0.10 10.60 -1.00
CA ARG A 169 0.00 11.53 -2.13
C ARG A 169 1.11 12.56 -2.02
N HIS A 170 1.79 12.86 -3.12
CA HIS A 170 2.77 13.94 -3.19
C HIS A 170 2.76 14.55 -4.59
N ASN A 171 1.84 15.48 -4.80
CA ASN A 171 1.76 16.27 -6.03
C ASN A 171 2.15 17.72 -5.71
N ILE A 172 2.67 18.44 -6.70
CA ILE A 172 2.97 19.87 -6.56
C ILE A 172 2.37 20.60 -7.76
N ARG A 173 1.47 21.53 -7.51
CA ARG A 173 0.77 22.33 -8.53
C ARG A 173 1.43 23.68 -8.71
N ASN A 174 1.21 24.29 -9.87
CA ASN A 174 1.64 25.67 -10.16
C ASN A 174 3.13 25.87 -9.85
N THR A 175 3.96 24.93 -10.31
CA THR A 175 5.36 24.86 -9.86
C THR A 175 6.26 25.88 -10.55
N ASN A 176 7.39 26.20 -9.92
CA ASN A 176 8.49 26.94 -10.55
C ASN A 176 9.45 26.03 -11.36
N PHE A 177 9.07 24.79 -11.68
CA PHE A 177 9.98 23.79 -12.26
C PHE A 177 10.68 24.26 -13.55
N PHE A 178 9.96 24.94 -14.45
CA PHE A 178 10.56 25.43 -15.69
C PHE A 178 11.58 26.54 -15.48
N GLU A 179 11.44 27.37 -14.45
CA GLU A 179 12.42 28.40 -14.11
C GLU A 179 13.72 27.74 -13.65
N LEU A 180 13.64 26.72 -12.80
CA LEU A 180 14.79 25.93 -12.36
C LEU A 180 15.49 25.26 -13.55
N ALA A 181 14.70 24.68 -14.46
CA ALA A 181 15.22 24.06 -15.68
C ALA A 181 15.91 25.06 -16.61
N GLU A 182 15.33 26.25 -16.81
CA GLU A 182 15.91 27.32 -17.63
C GLU A 182 17.21 27.87 -17.02
N GLN A 183 17.25 28.01 -15.70
CA GLN A 183 18.45 28.41 -14.95
C GLN A 183 19.53 27.33 -14.93
N ARG A 184 19.21 26.09 -15.33
CA ARG A 184 20.11 24.92 -15.34
C ARG A 184 20.70 24.62 -13.96
N VAL A 185 19.92 24.86 -12.91
CA VAL A 185 20.29 24.47 -11.55
C VAL A 185 19.86 23.02 -11.29
N PRO A 186 20.57 22.27 -10.43
CA PRO A 186 20.10 20.95 -10.02
C PRO A 186 18.69 21.00 -9.43
N PHE A 187 17.85 20.03 -9.77
CA PHE A 187 16.52 19.86 -9.21
C PHE A 187 16.29 18.39 -8.82
N PRO A 188 15.40 18.12 -7.85
CA PRO A 188 15.10 16.76 -7.40
C PRO A 188 14.50 15.91 -8.53
N THR A 189 14.91 14.65 -8.60
CA THR A 189 14.46 13.67 -9.62
C THR A 189 13.69 12.50 -9.05
N HIS A 190 13.61 12.41 -7.73
CA HIS A 190 12.97 11.34 -6.96
C HIS A 190 12.71 11.86 -5.53
N GLU A 191 12.07 11.07 -4.68
CA GLU A 191 11.64 11.44 -3.33
C GLU A 191 12.01 10.34 -2.33
N PRO A 192 13.29 10.05 -2.06
CA PRO A 192 13.68 8.85 -1.31
C PRO A 192 13.18 8.89 0.14
N ASP A 193 13.01 10.09 0.70
CA ASP A 193 12.66 10.31 2.09
C ASP A 193 11.59 11.41 2.26
N PRO A 194 10.30 11.01 2.34
CA PRO A 194 9.20 11.97 2.51
C PRO A 194 9.22 12.74 3.84
N GLY A 195 10.01 12.29 4.84
CA GLY A 195 10.21 13.03 6.09
C GLY A 195 11.29 14.12 6.00
N ASN A 196 12.08 14.13 4.92
CA ASN A 196 13.14 15.10 4.64
C ASN A 196 13.17 15.45 3.14
N SER A 197 12.00 15.79 2.60
CA SER A 197 11.77 15.92 1.15
C SER A 197 12.61 17.03 0.50
N GLU A 198 13.39 16.66 -0.53
CA GLU A 198 14.06 17.63 -1.40
C GLU A 198 13.07 18.35 -2.32
N LEU A 199 12.01 17.67 -2.76
CA LEU A 199 10.92 18.28 -3.53
C LEU A 199 10.32 19.45 -2.76
N GLU A 200 10.05 19.28 -1.46
CA GLU A 200 9.52 20.35 -0.60
C GLU A 200 10.46 21.54 -0.45
N ARG A 201 11.78 21.31 -0.40
CA ARG A 201 12.76 22.39 -0.21
C ARG A 201 13.07 23.17 -1.49
N MET A 202 13.01 22.51 -2.65
CA MET A 202 13.54 23.07 -3.90
C MET A 202 12.46 23.48 -4.90
N ILE A 203 11.29 22.85 -4.88
CA ILE A 203 10.20 23.14 -5.82
C ILE A 203 9.15 23.99 -5.11
N GLU A 204 8.97 25.22 -5.57
CA GLU A 204 7.88 26.09 -5.14
C GLU A 204 6.58 25.66 -5.84
N GLY A 205 5.44 25.81 -5.16
CA GLY A 205 4.12 25.49 -5.70
C GLY A 205 3.11 25.09 -4.62
N ASP A 206 1.87 24.79 -5.03
CA ASP A 206 0.83 24.30 -4.12
C ASP A 206 1.00 22.80 -3.89
N ARG A 207 1.48 22.45 -2.70
CA ARG A 207 1.83 21.07 -2.36
C ARG A 207 0.63 20.29 -1.81
N GLN A 208 0.42 19.10 -2.38
CA GLN A 208 -0.55 18.10 -1.92
C GLN A 208 0.22 16.93 -1.32
N PHE A 209 0.46 16.95 -0.01
CA PHE A 209 1.22 15.90 0.70
C PHE A 209 0.43 15.37 1.91
N ASP A 210 -0.19 14.21 1.73
CA ASP A 210 -1.12 13.61 2.69
C ASP A 210 -1.30 12.10 2.45
N LEU A 211 -2.16 11.47 3.24
CA LEU A 211 -2.54 10.05 3.10
C LEU A 211 -3.85 9.87 2.29
N ASP A 212 -4.37 10.93 1.69
CA ASP A 212 -5.57 10.89 0.85
C ASP A 212 -5.21 10.41 -0.56
N THR A 213 -4.95 9.11 -0.67
CA THR A 213 -4.52 8.45 -1.93
C THR A 213 -5.68 7.91 -2.77
N ALA A 214 -6.91 8.33 -2.47
CA ALA A 214 -8.12 8.00 -3.22
C ALA A 214 -8.88 9.29 -3.45
N THR A 215 -8.53 10.01 -4.51
CA THR A 215 -9.02 11.37 -4.78
C THR A 215 -10.00 11.38 -5.95
N PHE A 216 -10.86 12.40 -5.99
CA PHE A 216 -11.54 12.74 -7.24
C PHE A 216 -10.52 13.25 -8.28
N PRO A 217 -10.88 13.23 -9.58
CA PRO A 217 -10.05 13.83 -10.62
C PRO A 217 -9.84 15.32 -10.39
N GLU A 218 -8.58 15.75 -10.44
CA GLU A 218 -8.14 17.14 -10.36
C GLU A 218 -7.32 17.48 -11.60
N VAL A 219 -7.51 18.68 -12.14
CA VAL A 219 -6.78 19.13 -13.33
C VAL A 219 -5.30 19.33 -13.00
N MET A 220 -4.44 18.63 -13.74
CA MET A 220 -3.01 18.95 -13.86
C MET A 220 -2.78 19.83 -15.08
N ARG A 221 -1.91 20.83 -14.93
CA ARG A 221 -1.49 21.69 -16.04
C ARG A 221 0.00 21.53 -16.30
N GLN A 222 0.44 21.99 -17.47
CA GLN A 222 1.86 22.01 -17.81
C GLN A 222 2.70 22.64 -16.69
N GLY A 223 3.72 21.91 -16.23
CA GLY A 223 4.58 22.32 -15.11
C GLY A 223 4.25 21.63 -13.79
N ASP A 224 3.06 21.08 -13.61
CA ASP A 224 2.71 20.35 -12.38
C ASP A 224 3.50 19.05 -12.25
N LEU A 225 3.82 18.67 -11.02
CA LEU A 225 4.51 17.42 -10.67
C LEU A 225 3.55 16.43 -10.01
N TYR A 226 3.66 15.16 -10.38
CA TYR A 226 2.95 14.03 -9.81
C TYR A 226 3.93 12.94 -9.40
N LEU A 227 3.93 12.53 -8.14
CA LEU A 227 4.74 11.40 -7.67
C LEU A 227 3.95 10.08 -7.75
N CYS A 228 4.34 9.21 -8.66
CA CYS A 228 3.88 7.83 -8.67
C CYS A 228 4.71 7.02 -7.67
N CYS A 229 4.13 6.66 -6.52
CA CYS A 229 4.74 5.66 -5.65
C CYS A 229 4.13 4.29 -5.89
N PHE A 230 4.94 3.27 -6.16
CA PHE A 230 4.51 1.88 -6.25
C PHE A 230 4.81 1.14 -4.95
N ARG A 231 3.96 0.19 -4.56
CA ARG A 231 4.00 -0.40 -3.21
C ARG A 231 5.03 -1.54 -3.10
N GLY A 232 5.52 -1.73 -1.88
CA GLY A 232 6.26 -2.92 -1.47
C GLY A 232 5.36 -3.99 -0.87
N ALA A 233 5.93 -5.15 -0.56
CA ALA A 233 5.22 -6.33 -0.05
C ALA A 233 5.64 -6.76 1.36
N GLY A 234 5.00 -7.79 1.92
CA GLY A 234 5.17 -8.18 3.32
C GLY A 234 6.51 -8.81 3.60
N GLY A 235 7.07 -8.49 4.77
CA GLY A 235 8.28 -9.15 5.29
C GLY A 235 7.98 -10.50 5.92
N LEU A 236 9.04 -11.28 6.19
CA LEU A 236 8.95 -12.58 6.84
C LEU A 236 10.02 -12.72 7.94
N GLY A 237 9.63 -13.22 9.11
CA GLY A 237 10.52 -13.43 10.26
C GLY A 237 10.80 -12.16 11.07
N ASP A 238 11.32 -12.30 12.30
CA ASP A 238 11.72 -11.16 13.14
C ASP A 238 12.85 -10.35 12.46
N PRO A 239 12.68 -9.03 12.25
CA PRO A 239 13.73 -8.17 11.69
C PRO A 239 15.08 -8.25 12.43
N LEU A 240 15.09 -8.54 13.74
CA LEU A 240 16.35 -8.70 14.49
C LEU A 240 17.15 -9.95 14.10
N GLU A 241 16.57 -10.86 13.31
CA GLU A 241 17.26 -12.02 12.75
C GLU A 241 17.84 -11.77 11.35
N ARG A 242 17.57 -10.61 10.72
CA ARG A 242 18.16 -10.30 9.41
C ARG A 242 19.69 -10.26 9.53
N PRO A 243 20.46 -10.87 8.62
CA PRO A 243 21.93 -10.78 8.68
C PRO A 243 22.41 -9.33 8.57
N HIS A 244 23.47 -8.97 9.31
CA HIS A 244 24.06 -7.62 9.25
C HIS A 244 24.38 -7.21 7.81
N GLU A 245 25.05 -8.08 7.05
CA GLU A 245 25.45 -7.79 5.67
C GLU A 245 24.28 -7.62 4.72
N SER A 246 23.15 -8.29 4.97
CA SER A 246 21.93 -8.07 4.19
C SER A 246 21.35 -6.68 4.44
N VAL A 247 21.43 -6.18 5.67
CA VAL A 247 21.00 -4.80 5.98
C VAL A 247 21.93 -3.78 5.35
N MET A 248 23.25 -4.02 5.35
CA MET A 248 24.20 -3.15 4.65
C MET A 248 23.93 -3.11 3.14
N ALA A 249 23.68 -4.28 2.52
CA ALA A 249 23.31 -4.35 1.11
C ALA A 249 21.98 -3.63 0.81
N ASP A 250 21.02 -3.63 1.75
CA ASP A 250 19.77 -2.87 1.59
C ASP A 250 20.02 -1.35 1.60
N ILE A 251 20.99 -0.88 2.40
CA ILE A 251 21.37 0.54 2.48
C ILE A 251 22.12 0.93 1.20
N ASP A 252 23.13 0.17 0.82
CA ASP A 252 23.95 0.43 -0.37
C ASP A 252 23.12 0.38 -1.68
N GLY A 253 22.03 -0.39 -1.66
CA GLY A 253 21.11 -0.56 -2.79
C GLY A 253 19.88 0.36 -2.79
N ASP A 254 19.82 1.37 -1.91
CA ASP A 254 18.68 2.30 -1.78
C ASP A 254 17.32 1.61 -1.46
N TYR A 255 17.34 0.39 -0.89
CA TYR A 255 16.14 -0.30 -0.42
C TYR A 255 15.76 0.14 1.00
N LEU A 256 16.74 0.62 1.78
CA LEU A 256 16.60 1.02 3.17
C LEU A 256 17.36 2.32 3.43
N LEU A 257 16.68 3.34 3.95
CA LEU A 257 17.37 4.51 4.47
C LEU A 257 18.16 4.12 5.72
N GLU A 258 19.44 4.51 5.78
CA GLU A 258 20.39 4.13 6.83
C GLU A 258 19.84 4.36 8.26
N ARG A 259 19.15 5.48 8.48
CA ARG A 259 18.57 5.81 9.81
C ARG A 259 17.56 4.78 10.32
N TYR A 260 17.02 3.92 9.46
CA TYR A 260 16.09 2.86 9.84
C TYR A 260 16.79 1.52 10.13
N ALA A 261 18.08 1.38 9.83
CA ALA A 261 18.85 0.16 10.12
C ALA A 261 18.82 -0.20 11.62
N GLN A 262 19.10 0.77 12.48
CA GLN A 262 19.12 0.57 13.92
C GLN A 262 17.71 0.39 14.53
N PRO A 263 16.72 1.28 14.31
CA PRO A 263 15.42 1.15 14.98
C PRO A 263 14.59 -0.06 14.50
N ILE A 264 14.78 -0.52 13.25
CA ILE A 264 14.03 -1.67 12.70
C ILE A 264 14.77 -2.98 12.93
N TYR A 265 16.05 -3.05 12.54
CA TYR A 265 16.83 -4.29 12.49
C TYR A 265 17.83 -4.46 13.64
N GLY A 266 17.97 -3.43 14.50
CA GLY A 266 18.99 -3.39 15.54
C GLY A 266 20.42 -3.32 15.00
N VAL A 267 20.59 -2.97 13.72
CA VAL A 267 21.89 -2.93 13.05
C VAL A 267 22.54 -1.57 13.26
N VAL A 268 23.80 -1.60 13.70
CA VAL A 268 24.70 -0.46 13.75
C VAL A 268 25.60 -0.55 12.52
N PRO A 269 25.43 0.33 11.50
CA PRO A 269 26.19 0.24 10.26
C PRO A 269 27.70 0.20 10.49
N GLY A 270 28.37 -0.78 9.88
CA GLY A 270 29.82 -0.97 9.97
C GLY A 270 30.34 -1.56 11.29
N ASP A 271 29.47 -1.85 12.27
CA ASP A 271 29.87 -2.46 13.54
C ASP A 271 28.99 -3.69 13.90
N PRO A 272 29.43 -4.90 13.49
CA PRO A 272 28.74 -6.14 13.84
C PRO A 272 28.65 -6.42 15.34
N LYS A 273 29.63 -6.00 16.15
CA LYS A 273 29.63 -6.25 17.61
C LYS A 273 28.65 -5.31 18.32
N ALA A 274 28.62 -4.04 17.94
CA ALA A 274 27.62 -3.11 18.44
C ALA A 274 26.21 -3.53 18.00
N THR A 275 26.06 -4.11 16.81
CA THR A 275 24.79 -4.71 16.34
C THR A 275 24.30 -5.82 17.25
N GLU A 276 25.15 -6.78 17.65
CA GLU A 276 24.76 -7.84 18.59
C GLU A 276 24.29 -7.27 19.94
N SER A 277 25.02 -6.30 20.46
CA SER A 277 24.68 -5.62 21.72
C SER A 277 23.34 -4.89 21.61
N ARG A 278 23.13 -4.13 20.52
CA ARG A 278 21.88 -3.41 20.28
C ARG A 278 20.69 -4.35 20.12
N ARG A 279 20.87 -5.50 19.46
CA ARG A 279 19.82 -6.51 19.32
C ARG A 279 19.45 -7.13 20.66
N ALA A 280 20.41 -7.38 21.54
CA ALA A 280 20.14 -7.83 22.91
C ALA A 280 19.29 -6.80 23.67
N GLU A 281 19.71 -5.53 23.66
CA GLU A 281 18.95 -4.44 24.29
C GLU A 281 17.52 -4.33 23.75
N MET A 282 17.33 -4.44 22.42
CA MET A 282 16.00 -4.39 21.81
C MET A 282 15.12 -5.57 22.23
N ARG A 283 15.69 -6.76 22.49
CA ARG A 283 14.94 -7.90 23.03
C ARG A 283 14.48 -7.61 24.47
N ASP A 284 15.36 -7.07 25.30
CA ASP A 284 15.02 -6.66 26.68
C ASP A 284 13.99 -5.51 26.72
N GLU A 285 14.08 -4.56 25.77
CA GLU A 285 13.07 -3.51 25.59
C GLU A 285 11.70 -4.09 25.22
N ARG A 286 11.66 -5.07 24.31
CA ARG A 286 10.42 -5.76 23.93
C ARG A 286 9.80 -6.50 25.11
N GLU A 287 10.61 -7.22 25.89
CA GLU A 287 10.14 -7.91 27.10
C GLU A 287 9.55 -6.94 28.13
N ARG A 288 10.26 -5.82 28.42
CA ARG A 288 9.78 -4.81 29.38
C ARG A 288 8.49 -4.10 28.96
N LYS A 289 8.27 -3.90 27.65
CA LYS A 289 7.08 -3.23 27.12
C LYS A 289 5.90 -4.18 26.92
N ALA A 290 6.16 -5.48 26.77
CA ALA A 290 5.12 -6.47 26.51
C ALA A 290 4.22 -6.63 27.73
N VAL A 291 2.92 -6.76 27.47
CA VAL A 291 1.92 -7.13 28.47
C VAL A 291 1.28 -8.46 28.07
N PRO A 292 0.86 -9.30 29.03
CA PRO A 292 0.09 -10.49 28.73
C PRO A 292 -1.14 -10.14 27.87
N VAL A 293 -1.40 -10.93 26.82
CA VAL A 293 -2.51 -10.69 25.88
C VAL A 293 -3.86 -10.55 26.60
N ARG A 294 -4.09 -11.34 27.65
CA ARG A 294 -5.31 -11.27 28.45
C ARG A 294 -5.49 -9.94 29.18
N GLU A 295 -4.41 -9.25 29.54
CA GLU A 295 -4.48 -7.93 30.17
C GLU A 295 -4.79 -6.87 29.12
N TRP A 296 -4.09 -6.89 27.98
CA TRP A 296 -4.40 -6.00 26.85
C TRP A 296 -5.86 -6.16 26.37
N MET A 297 -6.35 -7.39 26.27
CA MET A 297 -7.73 -7.67 25.83
C MET A 297 -8.79 -7.04 26.75
N LYS A 298 -8.52 -6.88 28.05
CA LYS A 298 -9.47 -6.21 28.97
C LYS A 298 -9.62 -4.74 28.60
N THR A 299 -8.51 -4.04 28.41
CA THR A 299 -8.50 -2.63 28.01
C THR A 299 -9.13 -2.45 26.63
N GLU A 300 -8.84 -3.33 25.67
CA GLU A 300 -9.43 -3.24 24.33
C GLU A 300 -10.93 -3.53 24.34
N ARG A 301 -11.39 -4.49 25.15
CA ARG A 301 -12.82 -4.76 25.36
C ARG A 301 -13.55 -3.54 25.91
N GLU A 302 -12.97 -2.83 26.89
CA GLU A 302 -13.55 -1.58 27.41
C GLU A 302 -13.69 -0.53 26.29
N ARG A 303 -12.65 -0.35 25.46
CA ARG A 303 -12.72 0.54 24.29
C ARG A 303 -13.81 0.14 23.29
N ILE A 304 -14.03 -1.16 23.09
CA ILE A 304 -15.11 -1.68 22.22
C ILE A 304 -16.48 -1.37 22.81
N LEU A 305 -16.70 -1.63 24.09
CA LEU A 305 -17.97 -1.33 24.78
C LEU A 305 -18.32 0.15 24.70
N ASP A 306 -17.32 1.01 24.89
CA ASP A 306 -17.44 2.46 24.81
C ASP A 306 -17.49 2.98 23.36
N ARG A 307 -17.32 2.10 22.36
CA ARG A 307 -17.25 2.45 20.94
C ARG A 307 -16.20 3.53 20.66
N ASN A 308 -15.11 3.50 21.42
CA ASN A 308 -14.03 4.48 21.36
C ASN A 308 -13.07 4.19 20.19
N MET A 309 -13.59 4.39 18.99
CA MET A 309 -12.91 4.17 17.71
C MET A 309 -13.35 5.24 16.70
N ILE A 310 -12.52 5.50 15.70
CA ILE A 310 -12.90 6.35 14.58
C ILE A 310 -14.10 5.77 13.83
N GLU A 311 -14.94 6.64 13.27
CA GLU A 311 -16.16 6.26 12.57
C GLU A 311 -15.97 5.19 11.48
N PRO A 312 -14.94 5.24 10.59
CA PRO A 312 -14.74 4.21 9.58
C PRO A 312 -14.57 2.79 10.14
N VAL A 313 -13.94 2.65 11.31
CA VAL A 313 -13.77 1.35 11.98
C VAL A 313 -15.09 0.86 12.56
N GLN A 314 -15.89 1.77 13.14
CA GLN A 314 -17.23 1.43 13.64
C GLN A 314 -18.14 1.00 12.50
N VAL A 315 -18.12 1.70 11.36
CA VAL A 315 -18.89 1.35 10.16
C VAL A 315 -18.48 -0.03 9.65
N MET A 316 -17.18 -0.29 9.51
CA MET A 316 -16.67 -1.61 9.08
C MET A 316 -17.21 -2.75 9.94
N TYR A 317 -17.15 -2.62 11.27
CA TYR A 317 -17.70 -3.63 12.17
C TYR A 317 -19.22 -3.70 12.11
N ALA A 318 -19.93 -2.57 12.11
CA ALA A 318 -21.39 -2.53 11.99
C ALA A 318 -21.87 -3.26 10.73
N GLU A 319 -21.22 -3.00 9.59
CA GLU A 319 -21.55 -3.62 8.32
C GLU A 319 -21.30 -5.13 8.34
N SER A 320 -20.14 -5.56 8.85
CA SER A 320 -19.82 -6.98 8.98
C SER A 320 -20.82 -7.72 9.88
N MET A 321 -21.24 -7.11 11.00
CA MET A 321 -22.26 -7.69 11.88
C MET A 321 -23.63 -7.80 11.20
N ARG A 322 -24.04 -6.77 10.43
CA ARG A 322 -25.35 -6.75 9.76
C ARG A 322 -25.40 -7.65 8.53
N LEU A 323 -24.26 -7.89 7.88
CA LEU A 323 -24.16 -8.77 6.71
C LEU A 323 -24.00 -10.25 7.08
N SER A 324 -23.54 -10.57 8.29
CA SER A 324 -23.31 -11.94 8.76
C SER A 324 -23.59 -12.11 10.25
N ASP A 325 -24.71 -12.77 10.58
CA ASP A 325 -25.06 -13.13 11.96
C ASP A 325 -23.98 -13.99 12.63
N LYS A 326 -23.38 -14.91 11.86
CA LYS A 326 -22.29 -15.76 12.33
C LYS A 326 -21.07 -14.93 12.75
N TRP A 327 -20.64 -14.00 11.90
CA TRP A 327 -19.51 -13.12 12.23
C TRP A 327 -19.82 -12.24 13.44
N ALA A 328 -21.05 -11.72 13.53
CA ALA A 328 -21.51 -10.94 14.68
C ALA A 328 -21.44 -11.73 15.99
N GLN A 329 -21.87 -12.99 15.97
CA GLN A 329 -21.79 -13.89 17.11
C GLN A 329 -20.33 -14.15 17.52
N GLU A 330 -19.48 -14.54 16.57
CA GLU A 330 -18.06 -14.80 16.82
C GLU A 330 -17.35 -13.58 17.43
N PHE A 331 -17.63 -12.38 16.94
CA PHE A 331 -17.07 -11.14 17.47
C PHE A 331 -17.52 -10.88 18.92
N ARG A 332 -18.81 -11.05 19.23
CA ARG A 332 -19.35 -10.87 20.59
C ARG A 332 -18.79 -11.90 21.56
N GLU A 333 -18.71 -13.16 21.15
CA GLU A 333 -18.16 -14.24 21.98
C GLU A 333 -16.67 -14.05 22.26
N PHE A 334 -15.89 -13.69 21.23
CA PHE A 334 -14.45 -13.46 21.37
C PHE A 334 -14.14 -12.35 22.37
N TRP A 335 -14.92 -11.26 22.33
CA TRP A 335 -14.75 -10.10 23.20
C TRP A 335 -15.63 -10.15 24.46
N ASP A 336 -16.36 -11.23 24.72
CA ASP A 336 -17.30 -11.37 25.85
C ASP A 336 -18.25 -10.15 25.97
N LEU A 337 -18.90 -9.78 24.87
CA LEU A 337 -19.79 -8.61 24.79
C LEU A 337 -21.25 -9.01 25.06
N PRO A 338 -22.11 -8.08 25.52
CA PRO A 338 -23.55 -8.32 25.62
C PRO A 338 -24.14 -8.83 24.29
N GLU A 339 -25.12 -9.73 24.36
CA GLU A 339 -25.74 -10.33 23.15
C GLU A 339 -26.34 -9.28 22.20
N ASN A 340 -26.85 -8.18 22.76
CA ASN A 340 -27.44 -7.06 22.03
C ASN A 340 -26.41 -6.00 21.59
N PHE A 341 -25.11 -6.22 21.82
CA PHE A 341 -24.08 -5.26 21.44
C PHE A 341 -24.05 -5.07 19.91
N VAL A 342 -24.09 -3.81 19.49
CA VAL A 342 -23.96 -3.34 18.11
C VAL A 342 -23.26 -1.98 18.07
N PHE A 343 -22.63 -1.68 16.95
CA PHE A 343 -22.17 -0.33 16.63
C PHE A 343 -23.33 0.48 16.05
N GLU A 344 -23.67 1.59 16.73
CA GLU A 344 -24.82 2.45 16.41
C GLU A 344 -24.43 3.52 15.39
N VAL A 345 -23.89 3.09 14.26
CA VAL A 345 -23.50 3.97 13.15
C VAL A 345 -24.33 3.66 11.90
N PRO A 346 -24.57 4.66 11.02
CA PRO A 346 -25.19 4.43 9.72
C PRO A 346 -24.38 3.44 8.87
N THR A 347 -25.07 2.53 8.17
CA THR A 347 -24.43 1.55 7.26
C THR A 347 -25.12 1.55 5.89
N PRO A 348 -25.01 2.64 5.11
CA PRO A 348 -25.78 2.80 3.89
C PRO A 348 -25.49 1.71 2.83
N THR A 349 -24.31 1.08 2.86
CA THR A 349 -23.95 0.03 1.89
C THR A 349 -24.70 -1.29 2.14
N VAL A 350 -25.09 -1.56 3.39
CA VAL A 350 -25.85 -2.76 3.75
C VAL A 350 -27.25 -2.70 3.17
N ASP A 351 -27.92 -1.55 3.27
CA ASP A 351 -29.27 -1.37 2.74
C ASP A 351 -29.29 -1.58 1.22
N VAL A 352 -28.30 -1.03 0.52
CA VAL A 352 -28.10 -1.24 -0.93
C VAL A 352 -27.86 -2.72 -1.23
N THR A 353 -26.99 -3.39 -0.45
CA THR A 353 -26.68 -4.82 -0.64
C THR A 353 -27.91 -5.69 -0.45
N MET A 354 -28.73 -5.42 0.57
CA MET A 354 -29.95 -6.17 0.83
C MET A 354 -30.99 -5.95 -0.27
N ALA A 355 -31.16 -4.70 -0.74
CA ALA A 355 -32.02 -4.40 -1.88
C ALA A 355 -31.57 -5.12 -3.17
N LEU A 356 -30.25 -5.18 -3.44
CA LEU A 356 -29.71 -5.91 -4.59
C LEU A 356 -29.97 -7.42 -4.48
N ARG A 357 -29.78 -8.01 -3.29
CA ARG A 357 -30.09 -9.44 -3.04
C ARG A 357 -31.57 -9.75 -3.25
N GLU A 358 -32.47 -8.86 -2.85
CA GLU A 358 -33.90 -9.00 -3.10
C GLU A 358 -34.22 -8.91 -4.60
N GLN A 359 -33.58 -8.00 -5.33
CA GLN A 359 -33.73 -7.92 -6.79
C GLN A 359 -33.24 -9.18 -7.51
N GLU A 360 -32.12 -9.78 -7.07
CA GLU A 360 -31.62 -11.05 -7.64
C GLU A 360 -32.58 -12.21 -7.40
N LYS A 361 -33.15 -12.32 -6.20
CA LYS A 361 -34.22 -13.29 -5.89
C LYS A 361 -35.45 -13.11 -6.78
N ASN A 362 -35.73 -11.89 -7.21
CA ASN A 362 -36.85 -11.56 -8.09
C ASN A 362 -36.51 -11.67 -9.60
N ARG A 363 -35.22 -11.79 -9.96
CA ARG A 363 -34.73 -11.96 -11.34
C ARG A 363 -34.48 -13.40 -11.73
N SER A 364 -34.56 -14.34 -10.79
CA SER A 364 -34.51 -15.77 -11.10
C SER A 364 -35.75 -16.12 -11.93
N GLY A 365 -35.55 -16.61 -13.16
CA GLY A 365 -36.64 -17.18 -13.95
C GLY A 365 -37.25 -18.42 -13.27
N PRO A 366 -38.33 -19.00 -13.82
CA PRO A 366 -38.98 -20.19 -13.25
C PRO A 366 -38.09 -21.44 -13.12
N ASP A 367 -36.87 -21.43 -13.67
CA ASP A 367 -35.84 -22.48 -13.51
C ASP A 367 -34.76 -22.16 -12.46
N GLY A 368 -34.83 -21.00 -11.81
CA GLY A 368 -33.91 -20.61 -10.74
C GLY A 368 -32.46 -20.41 -11.18
N SER A 369 -32.17 -20.33 -12.49
CA SER A 369 -30.80 -20.17 -12.97
C SER A 369 -30.28 -18.73 -12.78
N VAL A 370 -29.28 -18.59 -11.91
CA VAL A 370 -28.34 -17.47 -11.88
C VAL A 370 -26.99 -18.06 -12.29
N ALA A 371 -26.34 -17.46 -13.29
CA ALA A 371 -25.05 -17.93 -13.80
C ALA A 371 -23.91 -17.65 -12.82
#